data_AF-A0A944LJI5-F1
#
_entry.id   AF-A0A944LJI5-F1
#
_cell.length_a   1.000
_cell.length_b   1.000
_cell.length_c   1.000
_cell.angle_alpha   90.00
_cell.angle_beta   90.00
_cell.angle_gamma   90.00
#
_symmetry.space_group_name_H-M   'P 1'
#
loop_
_entity.id
_entity.type
_entity.pdbx_description
1 polymer ?
#
loop_
_entity_poly.entity_id
_entity_poly.type
_entity_poly.pdbx_seq_one_letter_code
_entity_poly.pdbx_strand_id
1 'polypeptide(L)'
;MDEPLNVVIVVGSRSVPEQLFRSALGEASPHSALSRASGRDVRVSLLSLLPASGGPEISAAHAVSPSRTPLLDRVLAALPLTRIEAVLSKSPLGRLLLSLGPTDPSRVFWRAVQADPAAMAILASADVLLAADLPAVRTAWQTLRAGKVAEAYFGLQAAEKVFAARFRHTQPAA
;
A
#
# COMPACT_ATOMS: atom_id res chain seq x y z
N MET A 1 -17.81 19.57 -12.94
CA MET A 1 -16.62 18.71 -13.05
C MET A 1 -16.58 17.89 -11.78
N ASP A 2 -16.63 16.57 -11.90
CA ASP A 2 -16.52 15.70 -10.73
C ASP A 2 -15.13 15.86 -10.11
N GLU A 3 -15.06 15.92 -8.78
CA GLU A 3 -13.80 16.00 -8.06
C GLU A 3 -12.96 14.74 -8.35
N PRO A 4 -11.62 14.87 -8.57
CA PRO A 4 -10.77 13.72 -8.87
C PRO A 4 -10.75 12.76 -7.68
N LEU A 5 -10.88 11.46 -7.98
CA LEU A 5 -10.87 10.41 -6.95
C LEU A 5 -9.47 10.31 -6.34
N ASN A 6 -9.33 10.53 -5.03
CA ASN A 6 -8.04 10.44 -4.36
C ASN A 6 -7.72 8.99 -3.96
N VAL A 7 -6.77 8.39 -4.67
CA VAL A 7 -6.32 7.02 -4.47
C VAL A 7 -4.96 7.03 -3.79
N VAL A 8 -4.88 6.40 -2.61
CA VAL A 8 -3.63 6.23 -1.89
C VAL A 8 -3.13 4.80 -2.06
N ILE A 9 -1.98 4.66 -2.70
CA ILE A 9 -1.29 3.38 -2.86
C ILE A 9 -0.31 3.19 -1.71
N VAL A 10 -0.37 2.03 -1.08
CA VAL A 10 0.43 1.68 0.10
C VAL A 10 1.38 0.54 -0.26
N VAL A 11 2.68 0.74 -0.05
CA VAL A 11 3.76 -0.23 -0.29
C VAL A 11 4.50 -0.47 1.02
N GLY A 12 4.25 -1.61 1.67
CA GLY A 12 4.84 -1.94 2.97
C GLY A 12 6.11 -2.79 2.87
N SER A 13 6.49 -3.25 1.68
CA SER A 13 7.73 -3.96 1.43
C SER A 13 8.91 -3.01 1.19
N ARG A 14 10.13 -3.55 1.17
CA ARG A 14 11.34 -2.83 0.77
C ARG A 14 11.59 -2.90 -0.74
N SER A 15 10.54 -3.08 -1.53
CA SER A 15 10.63 -3.05 -2.98
C SER A 15 10.53 -1.63 -3.50
N VAL A 16 11.21 -1.34 -4.60
CA VAL A 16 11.10 -0.06 -5.31
C VAL A 16 9.68 0.06 -5.88
N PRO A 17 8.87 1.06 -5.50
CA PRO A 17 7.46 1.16 -5.89
C PRO A 17 7.22 1.06 -7.40
N GLU A 18 8.09 1.66 -8.21
CA GLU A 18 7.99 1.67 -9.67
C GLU A 18 8.14 0.28 -10.28
N GLN A 19 8.94 -0.59 -9.67
CA GLN A 19 9.07 -1.99 -10.11
C GLN A 19 7.79 -2.76 -9.84
N LEU A 20 7.14 -2.51 -8.68
CA LEU A 20 5.86 -3.12 -8.34
C LEU A 20 4.77 -2.67 -9.31
N PHE A 21 4.71 -1.36 -9.64
CA PHE A 21 3.72 -0.82 -10.59
C PHE A 21 3.90 -1.43 -11.97
N ARG A 22 5.14 -1.46 -12.48
CA ARG A 22 5.43 -2.06 -13.78
C ARG A 22 5.09 -3.55 -13.83
N SER A 23 5.41 -4.27 -12.76
CA SER A 23 5.13 -5.71 -12.68
C SER A 23 3.64 -6.01 -12.58
N ALA A 24 2.86 -5.18 -11.88
CA ALA A 24 1.46 -5.47 -11.62
C ALA A 24 0.53 -4.93 -12.72
N LEU A 25 0.75 -3.69 -13.16
CA LEU A 25 -0.12 -2.96 -14.08
C LEU A 25 0.40 -2.96 -15.52
N GLY A 26 1.62 -3.47 -15.77
CA GLY A 26 2.27 -3.39 -17.08
C GLY A 26 2.76 -1.98 -17.46
N GLU A 27 2.51 -0.99 -16.61
CA GLU A 27 2.80 0.42 -16.85
C GLU A 27 3.68 1.02 -15.75
N ALA A 28 4.45 2.06 -16.09
CA ALA A 28 5.26 2.77 -15.12
C ALA A 28 4.43 3.70 -14.23
N SER A 29 3.26 4.16 -14.70
CA SER A 29 2.39 5.07 -13.96
C SER A 29 1.11 4.40 -13.47
N PRO A 30 0.88 4.32 -12.16
CA PRO A 30 -0.38 3.82 -11.62
C PRO A 30 -1.56 4.77 -11.88
N HIS A 31 -1.31 6.07 -12.06
CA HIS A 31 -2.35 7.06 -12.36
C HIS A 31 -3.00 6.78 -13.71
N SER A 32 -2.19 6.65 -14.76
CA SER A 32 -2.66 6.34 -16.12
C SER A 32 -3.48 5.06 -16.18
N ALA A 33 -3.03 3.99 -15.50
CA ALA A 33 -3.74 2.73 -15.43
C ALA A 33 -5.12 2.86 -14.74
N LEU A 34 -5.16 3.51 -13.56
CA LEU A 34 -6.39 3.64 -12.78
C LEU A 34 -7.40 4.63 -13.39
N SER A 35 -6.91 5.73 -13.98
CA SER A 35 -7.76 6.68 -14.72
C SER A 35 -8.38 6.01 -15.95
N ARG A 36 -7.60 5.25 -16.73
CA ARG A 36 -8.13 4.49 -17.87
C ARG A 36 -9.11 3.40 -17.44
N ALA A 37 -8.81 2.69 -16.36
CA ALA A 37 -9.71 1.67 -15.83
C ALA A 37 -11.03 2.29 -15.39
N SER A 38 -11.01 3.36 -14.60
CA SER A 38 -12.21 4.00 -14.06
C SER A 38 -12.98 4.88 -15.05
N GLY A 39 -12.32 5.41 -16.09
CA GLY A 39 -12.88 6.45 -16.95
C GLY A 39 -13.05 7.80 -16.25
N ARG A 40 -12.38 8.02 -15.11
CA ARG A 40 -12.46 9.24 -14.29
C ARG A 40 -11.08 9.85 -14.08
N ASP A 41 -11.06 11.12 -13.68
CA ASP A 41 -9.84 11.74 -13.16
C ASP A 41 -9.48 11.15 -11.79
N VAL A 42 -8.22 10.76 -11.61
CA VAL A 42 -7.73 10.06 -10.42
C VAL A 42 -6.49 10.77 -9.92
N ARG A 43 -6.50 11.17 -8.65
CA ARG A 43 -5.29 11.67 -7.99
C ARG A 43 -4.61 10.50 -7.29
N VAL A 44 -3.35 10.20 -7.64
CA VAL A 44 -2.60 9.14 -6.98
C VAL A 44 -1.59 9.71 -5.98
N SER A 45 -1.71 9.28 -4.73
CA SER A 45 -0.71 9.49 -3.69
C SER A 45 -0.07 8.16 -3.29
N LEU A 46 1.19 8.20 -2.85
CA LEU A 46 1.96 7.03 -2.48
C LEU A 46 2.43 7.12 -1.03
N LEU A 47 2.19 6.05 -0.28
CA LEU A 47 2.76 5.81 1.03
C LEU A 47 3.64 4.55 0.97
N SER A 48 4.94 4.69 1.20
CA SER A 48 5.88 3.57 1.03
C SER A 48 6.94 3.53 2.13
N LEU A 49 7.59 2.38 2.33
CA LEU A 49 8.80 2.30 3.17
C LEU A 49 10.03 2.93 2.51
N LEU A 50 10.16 2.78 1.18
CA LEU A 50 11.25 3.35 0.42
C LEU A 50 10.80 4.61 -0.33
N PRO A 51 11.67 5.61 -0.50
CA PRO A 51 11.33 6.77 -1.31
C PRO A 51 11.08 6.33 -2.75
N ALA A 52 10.02 6.88 -3.34
CA ALA A 52 9.82 6.81 -4.79
C ALA A 52 10.69 7.85 -5.48
N SER A 53 11.07 7.56 -6.71
CA SER A 53 11.94 8.36 -7.56
C SER A 53 11.27 9.65 -8.07
N GLY A 54 10.05 9.96 -7.61
CA GLY A 54 9.31 11.15 -8.04
C GLY A 54 8.81 11.05 -9.49
N GLY A 55 8.24 9.91 -9.88
CA GLY A 55 7.63 9.75 -11.20
C GLY A 55 6.56 10.83 -11.49
N PRO A 56 6.39 11.25 -12.75
CA PRO A 56 5.66 12.46 -13.15
C PRO A 56 4.16 12.49 -12.81
N GLU A 57 3.59 11.40 -12.29
CA GLU A 57 2.15 11.25 -12.09
C GLU A 57 1.76 10.86 -10.65
N ILE A 58 2.68 10.96 -9.69
CA ILE A 58 2.39 10.81 -8.26
C ILE A 58 2.24 12.22 -7.66
N SER A 59 1.03 12.56 -7.21
CA SER A 59 0.72 13.90 -6.69
C SER A 59 1.36 14.17 -5.33
N ALA A 60 1.48 13.12 -4.50
CA ALA A 60 2.18 13.18 -3.22
C ALA A 60 2.82 11.82 -2.95
N ALA A 61 4.11 11.80 -2.57
CA ALA A 61 4.80 10.60 -2.15
C ALA A 61 5.38 10.81 -0.75
N HIS A 62 5.07 9.90 0.17
CA HIS A 62 5.61 9.91 1.53
C HIS A 62 6.30 8.59 1.84
N ALA A 63 7.59 8.69 2.13
CA ALA A 63 8.36 7.58 2.65
C ALA A 63 8.23 7.56 4.17
N VAL A 64 7.66 6.48 4.73
CA VAL A 64 7.56 6.28 6.18
C VAL A 64 8.96 6.26 6.77
N SER A 65 9.24 7.20 7.68
CA SER A 65 10.59 7.36 8.19
C SER A 65 11.02 6.16 9.06
N PRO A 66 12.17 5.51 8.77
CA PRO A 66 12.69 4.42 9.61
C PRO A 66 12.96 4.83 11.06
N SER A 67 13.19 6.12 11.28
CA SER A 67 13.43 6.70 12.62
C SER A 67 12.17 6.74 13.49
N ARG A 68 10.98 6.74 12.87
CA ARG A 68 9.68 6.73 13.53
C ARG A 68 9.24 5.31 13.92
N THR A 69 9.90 4.29 13.38
CA THR A 69 9.65 2.89 13.76
C THR A 69 9.99 2.67 15.25
N PRO A 70 9.12 2.00 16.03
CA PRO A 70 9.35 1.73 17.45
C PRO A 70 10.73 1.10 17.72
N LEU A 71 11.33 1.42 18.88
CA LEU A 71 12.66 0.91 19.26
C LEU A 71 12.71 -0.62 19.26
N LEU A 72 11.66 -1.28 19.76
CA LEU A 72 11.56 -2.74 19.77
C LEU A 72 11.69 -3.31 18.35
N ASP A 73 10.97 -2.74 17.38
CA ASP A 73 10.98 -3.22 16.00
C ASP A 73 12.35 -2.98 15.35
N ARG A 74 13.03 -1.87 15.69
CA ARG A 74 14.40 -1.60 15.25
C ARG A 74 15.41 -2.61 15.81
N VAL A 75 15.28 -2.96 17.09
CA VAL A 75 16.14 -3.98 17.73
C VAL A 75 15.87 -5.36 17.13
N LEU A 76 14.60 -5.75 16.98
CA LEU A 76 14.22 -7.02 16.37
C LEU A 76 14.69 -7.13 14.92
N ALA A 77 14.64 -6.03 14.15
CA ALA A 77 15.15 -5.98 12.79
C ALA A 77 16.69 -6.08 12.70
N ALA A 78 17.41 -5.74 13.77
CA ALA A 78 18.87 -5.86 13.86
C ALA A 78 19.33 -7.27 14.24
N LEU A 79 18.44 -8.12 14.77
CA LEU A 79 18.77 -9.50 15.09
C LEU A 79 18.86 -10.34 13.81
N PRO A 80 19.82 -11.26 13.68
CA PRO A 80 19.96 -12.15 12.52
C PRO A 80 18.92 -13.28 12.56
N LEU A 81 17.63 -12.94 12.58
CA LEU A 81 16.51 -13.88 12.58
C LEU A 81 16.30 -14.59 11.23
N THR A 82 17.06 -14.19 10.20
CA THR A 82 16.97 -14.71 8.83
C THR A 82 17.05 -16.23 8.76
N ARG A 83 17.87 -16.88 9.60
CA ARG A 83 17.94 -18.35 9.66
C ARG A 83 16.67 -18.97 10.21
N ILE A 84 16.07 -18.38 11.23
CA ILE A 84 14.83 -18.86 11.86
C ILE A 84 13.66 -18.66 10.89
N GLU A 85 13.59 -17.49 10.26
CA GLU A 85 12.60 -17.19 9.21
C GLU A 85 12.73 -18.15 8.02
N ALA A 86 13.96 -18.45 7.58
CA ALA A 86 14.21 -19.38 6.49
C ALA A 86 13.80 -20.83 6.82
N VAL A 87 13.83 -21.24 8.09
CA VAL A 87 13.38 -22.57 8.52
C VAL A 87 11.85 -22.59 8.69
N LEU A 88 11.29 -21.60 9.37
CA LEU A 88 9.85 -21.52 9.64
C LEU A 88 9.03 -21.33 8.36
N SER A 89 9.56 -20.59 7.38
CA SER A 89 8.87 -20.36 6.09
C SER A 89 8.66 -21.63 5.26
N LYS A 90 9.39 -22.72 5.53
CA LYS A 90 9.27 -24.00 4.80
C LYS A 90 8.00 -24.77 5.13
N SER A 91 7.32 -24.45 6.24
CA SER A 91 6.10 -25.16 6.67
C SER A 91 4.90 -24.22 6.76
N PRO A 92 3.66 -24.70 6.54
CA PRO A 92 2.46 -23.90 6.75
C PRO A 92 2.35 -23.34 8.18
N LEU A 93 2.64 -24.16 9.20
CA LEU A 93 2.60 -23.76 10.60
C LEU A 93 3.68 -22.71 10.93
N GLY A 94 4.90 -22.89 10.43
CA GLY A 94 5.96 -21.91 10.64
C GLY A 94 5.68 -20.58 9.95
N ARG A 95 5.07 -20.57 8.76
CA ARG A 95 4.58 -19.33 8.12
C ARG A 95 3.52 -18.61 8.96
N LEU A 96 2.63 -19.37 9.62
CA LEU A 96 1.64 -18.81 10.53
C LEU A 96 2.27 -18.24 11.80
N LEU A 97 3.28 -18.91 12.37
CA LEU A 97 4.03 -18.38 13.51
C LEU A 97 4.75 -17.06 13.14
N LEU A 98 5.33 -16.98 11.94
CA LEU A 98 5.94 -15.75 11.44
C LEU A 98 4.93 -14.60 11.29
N SER A 99 3.72 -14.87 10.79
CA SER A 99 2.68 -13.83 10.61
C SER A 99 2.00 -13.39 11.90
N LEU A 100 2.03 -14.24 12.95
CA LEU A 100 1.57 -13.88 14.29
C LEU A 100 2.65 -13.18 15.13
N GLY A 101 3.91 -13.34 14.74
CA GLY A 101 5.07 -12.85 15.46
C GLY A 101 5.18 -11.32 15.53
N PRO A 102 6.01 -10.80 16.45
CA PRO A 102 6.27 -9.37 16.56
C PRO A 102 7.04 -8.81 15.36
N THR A 103 7.71 -9.67 14.59
CA THR A 103 8.50 -9.37 13.39
C THR A 103 7.70 -9.47 12.10
N ASP A 104 6.39 -9.77 12.16
CA ASP A 104 5.53 -9.77 10.98
C ASP A 104 5.66 -8.43 10.23
N PRO A 105 6.06 -8.43 8.94
CA PRO A 105 6.28 -7.20 8.18
C PRO A 105 5.06 -6.28 8.17
N SER A 106 3.85 -6.84 8.12
CA SER A 106 2.61 -6.07 8.11
C SER A 106 2.35 -5.36 9.45
N ARG A 107 2.67 -6.00 10.58
CA ARG A 107 2.60 -5.38 11.92
C ARG A 107 3.64 -4.29 12.08
N VAL A 108 4.89 -4.55 11.71
CA VAL A 108 5.99 -3.58 11.81
C VAL A 108 5.68 -2.36 10.96
N PHE A 109 5.25 -2.55 9.72
CA PHE A 109 4.87 -1.47 8.83
C PHE A 109 3.70 -0.65 9.39
N TRP A 110 2.64 -1.31 9.88
CA TRP A 110 1.51 -0.63 10.49
C TRP A 110 1.92 0.23 11.70
N ARG A 111 2.78 -0.28 12.59
CA ARG A 111 3.29 0.50 13.73
C ARG A 111 4.10 1.70 13.28
N ALA A 112 4.92 1.56 12.24
CA ALA A 112 5.70 2.66 11.68
C ALA A 112 4.78 3.76 11.09
N VAL A 113 3.74 3.36 10.35
CA VAL A 113 2.71 4.29 9.84
C VAL A 113 2.00 5.00 10.98
N GLN A 114 1.55 4.27 12.02
CA GLN A 114 0.88 4.88 13.18
C GLN A 114 1.75 5.90 13.92
N ALA A 115 3.06 5.67 13.98
CA ALA A 115 4.02 6.55 14.62
C ALA A 115 4.39 7.78 13.76
N ASP A 116 3.93 7.84 12.51
CA ASP A 116 4.20 8.91 11.55
C ASP A 116 2.92 9.72 11.25
N PRO A 117 2.76 10.93 11.83
CA PRO A 117 1.56 11.74 11.62
C PRO A 117 1.31 12.11 10.16
N ALA A 118 2.37 12.30 9.35
CA ALA A 118 2.22 12.64 7.94
C ALA A 118 1.68 11.44 7.14
N ALA A 119 2.17 10.23 7.45
CA ALA A 119 1.62 9.00 6.89
C ALA A 119 0.14 8.83 7.23
N MET A 120 -0.24 9.08 8.49
CA MET A 120 -1.63 9.02 8.93
C MET A 120 -2.52 10.07 8.25
N ALA A 121 -2.00 11.27 8.00
CA ALA A 121 -2.72 12.31 7.28
C ALA A 121 -2.97 11.94 5.81
N ILE A 122 -2.00 11.31 5.14
CA ILE A 122 -2.16 10.81 3.77
C ILE A 122 -3.20 9.69 3.73
N LEU A 123 -3.19 8.75 4.68
CA LEU A 123 -4.22 7.71 4.73
C LEU A 123 -5.62 8.27 4.95
N ALA A 124 -5.75 9.35 5.74
CA ALA A 124 -7.02 9.98 6.04
C ALA A 124 -7.59 10.82 4.89
N SER A 125 -6.78 11.21 3.90
CA SER A 125 -7.25 11.93 2.72
C SER A 125 -7.74 11.00 1.61
N ALA A 126 -7.53 9.68 1.74
CA ALA A 126 -7.88 8.70 0.72
C ALA A 126 -9.39 8.53 0.60
N ASP A 127 -9.92 8.56 -0.63
CA ASP A 127 -11.23 8.01 -0.95
C ASP A 127 -11.15 6.48 -1.09
N VAL A 128 -10.03 6.02 -1.67
CA VAL A 128 -9.72 4.62 -1.91
C VAL A 128 -8.29 4.30 -1.48
N LEU A 129 -8.12 3.24 -0.70
CA LEU A 129 -6.80 2.69 -0.34
C LEU A 129 -6.45 1.45 -1.16
N LEU A 130 -5.24 1.42 -1.71
CA LEU A 130 -4.71 0.26 -2.45
C LEU A 130 -3.50 -0.32 -1.73
N ALA A 131 -3.62 -1.52 -1.17
CA ALA A 131 -2.46 -2.27 -0.68
C ALA A 131 -1.74 -2.93 -1.86
N ALA A 132 -0.56 -2.44 -2.22
CA ALA A 132 0.19 -2.95 -3.38
C ALA A 132 0.89 -4.29 -3.11
N ASP A 133 1.19 -4.57 -1.85
CA ASP A 133 1.89 -5.77 -1.40
C ASP A 133 1.32 -6.32 -0.09
N LEU A 134 1.78 -7.51 0.30
CA LEU A 134 1.29 -8.20 1.50
C LEU A 134 1.50 -7.39 2.79
N PRO A 135 2.68 -6.77 3.05
CA PRO A 135 2.87 -5.95 4.25
C PRO A 135 1.92 -4.74 4.35
N ALA A 136 1.48 -4.17 3.22
CA ALA A 136 0.52 -3.07 3.20
C ALA A 136 -0.91 -3.48 3.56
N VAL A 137 -1.27 -4.76 3.42
CA VAL A 137 -2.65 -5.25 3.62
C VAL A 137 -3.17 -4.90 5.01
N ARG A 138 -2.35 -5.07 6.05
CA ARG A 138 -2.77 -4.76 7.43
C ARG A 138 -3.10 -3.29 7.60
N THR A 139 -2.28 -2.40 7.04
CA THR A 139 -2.49 -0.94 7.08
C THR A 139 -3.80 -0.57 6.39
N ALA A 140 -4.03 -1.08 5.18
CA ALA A 140 -5.27 -0.82 4.45
C ALA A 140 -6.51 -1.37 5.18
N TRP A 141 -6.44 -2.61 5.69
CA TRP A 141 -7.55 -3.24 6.42
C TRP A 141 -7.88 -2.53 7.73
N GLN A 142 -6.87 -2.15 8.52
CA GLN A 142 -7.09 -1.40 9.78
C GLN A 142 -7.72 -0.03 9.50
N THR A 143 -7.29 0.64 8.43
CA THR A 143 -7.81 1.96 8.05
C THR A 143 -9.26 1.88 7.59
N LEU A 144 -9.60 0.88 6.76
CA LEU A 144 -10.97 0.59 6.36
C LEU A 144 -11.85 0.25 7.57
N ARG A 145 -11.38 -0.66 8.44
CA ARG A 145 -12.13 -1.10 9.63
C ARG A 145 -12.39 0.05 10.61
N ALA A 146 -11.48 1.03 10.67
CA ALA A 146 -11.66 2.23 11.49
C ALA A 146 -12.62 3.27 10.87
N GLY A 147 -13.19 3.01 9.69
CA GLY A 147 -14.09 3.94 9.00
C GLY A 147 -13.39 5.19 8.48
N LYS A 148 -12.07 5.16 8.30
CA LYS A 148 -11.27 6.31 7.84
C LYS A 148 -11.23 6.45 6.31
N VAL A 149 -11.57 5.38 5.60
CA VAL A 149 -11.68 5.34 4.14
C VAL A 149 -12.96 4.59 3.78
N ALA A 150 -13.58 4.94 2.65
CA ALA A 150 -14.77 4.26 2.17
C ALA A 150 -14.45 2.87 1.61
N GLU A 151 -13.35 2.76 0.86
CA GLU A 151 -12.99 1.54 0.15
C GLU A 151 -11.50 1.20 0.28
N ALA A 152 -11.19 -0.09 0.40
CA ALA A 152 -9.81 -0.58 0.33
C ALA A 152 -9.72 -1.84 -0.54
N TYR A 153 -8.71 -1.88 -1.41
CA TYR A 153 -8.43 -3.00 -2.29
C TYR A 153 -7.05 -3.58 -2.03
N PHE A 154 -6.93 -4.89 -2.21
CA PHE A 154 -5.74 -5.66 -1.88
C PHE A 154 -5.15 -6.25 -3.17
N GLY A 155 -4.04 -5.67 -3.62
CA GLY A 155 -3.38 -5.98 -4.88
C GLY A 155 -3.75 -5.02 -6.01
N LEU A 156 -2.74 -4.52 -6.73
CA LEU A 156 -2.91 -3.54 -7.81
C LEU A 156 -3.73 -4.09 -8.99
N GLN A 157 -3.53 -5.36 -9.37
CA GLN A 157 -4.29 -6.00 -10.45
C GLN A 157 -5.77 -6.17 -10.11
N ALA A 158 -6.07 -6.48 -8.84
CA ALA A 158 -7.45 -6.59 -8.38
C ALA A 158 -8.12 -5.21 -8.41
N ALA A 159 -7.39 -4.18 -7.95
CA ALA A 159 -7.87 -2.80 -7.97
C ALA A 159 -8.21 -2.33 -9.39
N GLU A 160 -7.34 -2.56 -10.37
CA GLU A 160 -7.60 -2.18 -11.77
C GLU A 160 -8.91 -2.79 -12.31
N LYS A 161 -9.14 -4.09 -12.05
CA LYS A 161 -10.37 -4.78 -12.45
C LYS A 161 -11.61 -4.23 -11.76
N VAL A 162 -11.52 -3.96 -10.46
CA VAL A 162 -12.67 -3.41 -9.72
C VAL A 162 -12.95 -1.98 -10.15
N PHE A 163 -11.93 -1.16 -10.39
CA PHE A 163 -12.10 0.20 -10.91
C PHE A 163 -12.80 0.18 -12.27
N ALA A 164 -12.40 -0.75 -13.15
CA ALA A 164 -13.06 -0.96 -14.43
C ALA A 164 -14.51 -1.41 -14.31
N ALA A 165 -14.87 -2.21 -13.31
CA ALA A 165 -16.25 -2.66 -13.12
C ALA A 165 -17.15 -1.61 -12.44
N ARG A 166 -16.59 -0.88 -11.46
CA ARG A 166 -17.37 -0.01 -10.56
C ARG A 166 -17.53 1.40 -11.11
N PHE A 167 -16.55 1.92 -11.85
CA PHE A 167 -16.54 3.32 -12.27
C PHE A 167 -16.74 3.54 -13.79
N ARG A 168 -16.54 2.51 -14.65
CA ARG A 168 -16.83 2.62 -16.10
C ARG A 168 -18.28 2.94 -16.42
N HIS A 169 -19.23 2.52 -15.59
CA HIS A 169 -20.66 2.61 -15.90
C HIS A 169 -21.25 4.03 -15.81
N THR A 170 -20.41 5.06 -15.69
CA THR A 170 -20.84 6.46 -15.57
C THR A 170 -20.68 7.29 -16.85
N GLN A 171 -20.24 6.70 -17.97
CA GLN A 171 -20.32 7.39 -19.27
C GLN A 171 -21.70 7.17 -19.91
N PRO A 172 -22.53 8.21 -20.08
CA PRO A 172 -23.71 8.08 -20.93
C PRO A 172 -23.24 7.83 -22.36
N ALA A 173 -23.86 6.87 -23.04
CA ALA A 173 -23.70 6.71 -24.48
C ALA A 173 -24.08 8.04 -25.15
N ALA A 174 -23.11 8.62 -25.87
CA ALA A 174 -23.34 9.75 -26.77
C ALA A 174 -24.08 9.28 -28.03
#